data_AF-A0A1Q5PY87-F1
#
_entry.id   AF-A0A1Q5PY87-F1
#
_cell.length_a   1.000
_cell.length_b   1.000
_cell.length_c   1.000
_cell.angle_alpha   90.00
_cell.angle_beta   90.00
_cell.angle_gamma   90.00
#
_symmetry.space_group_name_H-M   'P 1'
#
loop_
_entity.id
_entity.type
_entity.pdbx_description
1 polymer ?
#
loop_
_entity_poly.entity_id
_entity_poly.type
_entity_poly.pdbx_seq_one_letter_code
_entity_poly.pdbx_strand_id
1 'polypeptide(L)'
;MELVQSWLLVRVGKMYGSLMRLPEIELPYLREHVKSGYDMVEVECSRYSLQRLDGSLMPIVFRDSGPLPFRIVEYSHVADLPLPGLIESCKSEVGAPFSQGHVKGGDSG
;
A
#
# COMPACT_ATOMS: atom_id res chain seq x y z
N MET A 1 -4.79 10.77 12.71
CA MET A 1 -5.74 10.88 11.58
C MET A 1 -5.05 10.81 10.22
N GLU A 2 -3.87 11.42 10.05
CA GLU A 2 -3.12 11.43 8.77
C GLU A 2 -2.86 10.03 8.18
N LEU A 3 -2.53 9.05 9.03
CA LEU A 3 -2.32 7.65 8.63
C LEU A 3 -3.51 7.03 7.88
N VAL A 4 -4.74 7.34 8.31
CA VAL A 4 -5.97 6.86 7.67
C VAL A 4 -6.20 7.62 6.36
N GLN A 5 -5.86 8.91 6.33
CA GLN A 5 -6.00 9.77 5.15
C GLN A 5 -5.11 9.29 4.00
N SER A 6 -3.85 8.90 4.26
CA SER A 6 -2.94 8.41 3.22
C SER A 6 -3.48 7.14 2.55
N TRP A 7 -4.00 6.20 3.33
CA TRP A 7 -4.61 5.00 2.78
C TRP A 7 -5.88 5.29 1.99
N LEU A 8 -6.81 6.08 2.55
CA LEU A 8 -8.05 6.46 1.86
C LEU A 8 -7.77 7.19 0.55
N LEU A 9 -6.81 8.12 0.56
CA LEU A 9 -6.40 8.87 -0.61
C LEU A 9 -5.88 7.94 -1.71
N VAL A 10 -5.03 6.97 -1.39
CA VAL A 10 -4.53 6.01 -2.38
C VAL A 10 -5.66 5.15 -2.94
N ARG A 11 -6.59 4.69 -2.08
CA ARG A 11 -7.75 3.89 -2.54
C ARG A 11 -8.67 4.67 -3.46
N VAL A 12 -9.01 5.91 -3.09
CA VAL A 12 -9.85 6.80 -3.93
C VAL A 12 -9.08 7.25 -5.17
N GLY A 13 -7.78 7.49 -5.05
CA GLY A 13 -6.89 7.88 -6.13
C GLY A 13 -6.77 6.83 -7.23
N LYS A 14 -6.65 5.54 -6.87
CA LYS A 14 -6.71 4.43 -7.84
C LYS A 14 -8.03 4.42 -8.62
N MET A 15 -9.17 4.64 -7.94
CA MET A 15 -10.48 4.73 -8.60
C MET A 15 -10.58 5.93 -9.53
N TYR A 16 -10.10 7.10 -9.09
CA TYR A 16 -10.05 8.31 -9.90
C TYR A 16 -9.17 8.12 -11.15
N GLY A 17 -7.95 7.60 -10.98
CA GLY A 17 -7.02 7.35 -12.07
C GLY A 17 -7.59 6.39 -13.12
N SER A 18 -8.24 5.31 -12.67
CA SER A 18 -8.95 4.37 -13.56
C SER A 18 -10.03 5.06 -14.40
N LEU A 19 -10.86 5.91 -13.78
CA LEU A 19 -11.90 6.66 -14.49
C LEU A 19 -11.31 7.67 -15.48
N MET A 20 -10.22 8.32 -15.11
CA MET A 20 -9.54 9.34 -15.91
C MET A 20 -8.52 8.77 -16.90
N ARG A 21 -8.37 7.44 -16.96
CA ARG A 21 -7.36 6.73 -17.78
C ARG A 21 -5.93 7.19 -17.52
N LEU A 22 -5.62 7.52 -16.26
CA LEU A 22 -4.26 7.81 -15.81
C LEU A 22 -3.49 6.49 -15.53
N PRO A 23 -2.15 6.51 -15.55
CA PRO A 23 -1.35 5.37 -15.13
C PRO A 23 -1.73 4.88 -13.73
N GLU A 24 -1.83 3.55 -13.56
CA GLU A 24 -2.19 2.95 -12.29
C GLU A 24 -1.04 3.05 -11.28
N ILE A 25 -1.38 3.30 -10.02
CA ILE A 25 -0.42 3.22 -8.90
C ILE A 25 -0.30 1.75 -8.48
N GLU A 26 0.75 1.09 -8.94
CA GLU A 26 1.09 -0.26 -8.49
C GLU A 26 1.83 -0.21 -7.14
N LEU A 27 1.34 -0.97 -6.16
CA LEU A 27 1.94 -1.12 -4.85
C LEU A 27 2.27 -2.58 -4.59
N PRO A 28 3.37 -2.91 -3.90
CA PRO A 28 3.64 -4.27 -3.47
C PRO A 28 2.52 -4.80 -2.59
N TYR A 29 2.11 -6.04 -2.86
CA TYR A 29 0.98 -6.69 -2.18
C TYR A 29 1.29 -8.12 -1.71
N LEU A 30 2.49 -8.63 -2.00
CA LEU A 30 2.96 -9.94 -1.53
C LEU A 30 3.47 -9.84 -0.10
N ARG A 31 3.26 -10.88 0.72
CA ARG A 31 3.59 -10.86 2.16
C ARG A 31 5.08 -10.62 2.41
N GLU A 32 5.94 -11.17 1.56
CA GLU A 32 7.39 -11.01 1.58
C GLU A 32 7.85 -9.60 1.19
N HIS A 33 6.96 -8.75 0.66
CA HIS A 33 7.25 -7.37 0.25
C HIS A 33 6.75 -6.33 1.24
N VAL A 34 6.50 -6.70 2.50
CA VAL A 34 6.23 -5.71 3.56
C VAL A 34 7.40 -4.71 3.60
N LYS A 35 7.08 -3.42 3.61
CA LYS A 35 8.09 -2.35 3.60
C LYS A 35 9.01 -2.47 4.81
N SER A 36 10.31 -2.34 4.58
CA SER A 36 11.31 -2.26 5.64
C SER A 36 10.92 -1.21 6.68
N GLY A 37 11.05 -1.56 7.96
CA GLY A 37 10.62 -0.70 9.07
C GLY A 37 9.25 -1.09 9.64
N TYR A 38 8.57 -2.05 9.01
CA TYR A 38 7.32 -2.63 9.47
C TYR A 38 7.39 -4.15 9.57
N ASP A 39 6.69 -4.68 10.56
CA ASP A 39 6.28 -6.08 10.64
C ASP A 39 4.77 -6.19 10.44
N MET A 40 4.31 -7.26 9.79
CA MET A 40 2.89 -7.58 9.68
C MET A 40 2.51 -8.53 10.81
N VAL A 41 1.71 -8.06 11.76
CA VAL A 41 1.33 -8.80 12.97
C VAL A 41 -0.14 -9.17 12.95
N GLU A 42 -0.46 -10.42 13.28
CA GLU A 42 -1.85 -10.86 13.44
C GLU A 42 -2.38 -10.40 14.79
N VAL A 43 -3.48 -9.63 14.78
CA VAL A 43 -4.10 -9.09 15.99
C VAL A 43 -5.35 -9.87 16.40
N GLU A 44 -5.99 -10.54 15.44
CA GLU A 44 -7.16 -11.39 15.61
C GLU A 44 -7.28 -12.26 14.35
N CYS A 45 -7.96 -13.40 14.40
CA CYS A 45 -8.12 -14.37 13.29
C CYS A 45 -8.18 -13.74 11.88
N SER A 46 -7.09 -13.90 11.10
CA SER A 46 -6.92 -13.34 9.75
C SER A 46 -7.05 -11.81 9.64
N ARG A 47 -6.81 -11.10 10.74
CA ARG A 47 -6.79 -9.65 10.84
C ARG A 47 -5.39 -9.22 11.25
N TYR A 48 -4.80 -8.38 10.41
CA TYR A 48 -3.42 -7.94 10.57
C TYR A 48 -3.38 -6.45 10.83
N SER A 49 -2.38 -6.02 11.62
CA SER A 49 -1.92 -4.64 11.70
C SER A 49 -0.43 -4.58 11.37
N LEU A 50 0.09 -3.37 11.12
CA LEU A 50 1.52 -3.13 11.00
C LEU A 50 2.08 -2.79 12.37
N GLN A 51 3.24 -3.33 12.71
CA GLN A 51 4.03 -2.95 13.86
C GLN A 51 5.30 -2.24 13.37
N ARG A 52 5.64 -1.09 13.97
CA ARG A 52 6.90 -0.37 13.68
C ARG A 52 8.07 -1.04 14.43
N LEU A 53 9.31 -0.73 14.04
CA LEU A 53 10.52 -1.23 14.70
C LEU A 53 10.63 -0.88 16.20
N ASP A 54 9.97 0.20 16.63
CA ASP A 54 9.90 0.58 18.05
C ASP A 54 8.86 -0.25 18.85
N GLY A 55 8.21 -1.23 18.20
CA GLY A 55 7.19 -2.08 18.77
C GLY A 55 5.79 -1.47 18.75
N SER A 56 5.63 -0.21 18.34
CA SER A 56 4.32 0.45 18.29
C SER A 56 3.43 -0.15 17.20
N LEU A 57 2.17 -0.39 17.55
CA LEU A 57 1.17 -0.94 16.64
C LEU A 57 0.46 0.20 15.88
N MET A 58 0.31 0.06 14.58
CA MET A 58 -0.50 0.99 13.79
C MET A 58 -1.99 0.81 14.11
N PRO A 59 -2.77 1.90 14.22
CA PRO A 59 -4.18 1.84 14.60
C PRO A 59 -5.09 1.55 13.39
N ILE A 60 -4.66 0.69 12.47
CA ILE A 60 -5.44 0.25 11.31
C ILE A 60 -5.32 -1.27 11.19
N VAL A 61 -6.46 -1.93 11.07
CA VAL A 61 -6.54 -3.39 10.95
C VAL A 61 -7.16 -3.76 9.62
N PHE A 62 -6.51 -4.67 8.91
CA PHE A 62 -6.99 -5.23 7.66
C PHE A 62 -7.39 -6.68 7.87
N ARG A 63 -8.57 -7.05 7.36
CA ARG A 63 -8.90 -8.46 7.20
C ARG A 63 -8.27 -8.92 5.89
N ASP A 64 -7.16 -9.63 5.99
CA ASP A 64 -6.50 -10.25 4.86
C ASP A 64 -6.53 -11.77 5.07
N SER A 65 -7.50 -12.42 4.43
CA SER A 65 -7.71 -13.86 4.48
C SER A 65 -7.75 -14.42 3.06
N GLY A 66 -6.91 -15.41 2.75
CA GLY A 66 -6.91 -16.12 1.47
C GLY A 66 -5.64 -15.91 0.63
N PRO A 67 -5.61 -16.46 -0.61
CA PRO A 67 -4.54 -16.15 -1.55
C PRO A 67 -4.64 -14.67 -1.93
N LEU A 68 -3.47 -14.02 -1.97
CA LEU A 68 -3.13 -12.69 -2.50
C LEU A 68 -4.24 -11.91 -3.25
N PRO A 69 -4.32 -10.57 -3.11
CA PRO A 69 -3.32 -9.64 -2.53
C PRO A 69 -3.55 -9.28 -1.05
N PHE A 70 -2.46 -9.04 -0.30
CA PHE A 70 -2.51 -8.54 1.09
C PHE A 70 -2.56 -7.01 1.10
N ARG A 71 -3.72 -6.43 1.45
CA ARG A 71 -3.90 -4.96 1.50
C ARG A 71 -3.02 -4.31 2.53
N ILE A 72 -2.69 -5.02 3.61
CA ILE A 72 -1.81 -4.49 4.62
C ILE A 72 -0.37 -4.30 4.13
N VAL A 73 0.06 -5.09 3.15
CA VAL A 73 1.35 -4.90 2.48
C VAL A 73 1.31 -3.60 1.68
N GLU A 74 0.28 -3.37 0.87
CA GLU A 74 0.11 -2.08 0.17
C GLU A 74 0.13 -0.92 1.17
N TYR A 75 -0.55 -1.08 2.31
CA TYR A 75 -0.59 -0.08 3.37
C TYR A 75 0.82 0.23 3.93
N SER A 76 1.69 -0.77 4.08
CA SER A 76 3.06 -0.57 4.57
C SER A 76 3.88 0.37 3.69
N HIS A 77 3.57 0.43 2.39
CA HIS A 77 4.25 1.30 1.43
C HIS A 77 3.78 2.76 1.48
N VAL A 78 2.59 3.01 2.04
CA VAL A 78 1.96 4.34 2.04
C VAL A 78 1.82 4.97 3.42
N ALA A 79 1.94 4.18 4.49
CA ALA A 79 1.67 4.63 5.86
C ALA A 79 2.46 5.88 6.28
N ASP A 80 3.72 6.01 5.85
CA ASP A 80 4.57 7.17 6.16
C ASP A 80 4.74 8.16 5.01
N LEU A 81 4.02 7.98 3.90
CA LEU A 81 4.17 8.89 2.77
C LEU A 81 3.44 10.22 3.05
N PRO A 82 4.07 11.36 2.73
CA PRO A 82 3.46 12.66 2.92
C PRO A 82 2.24 12.82 2.01
N LEU A 83 1.11 13.24 2.59
CA LEU A 83 -0.15 13.43 1.86
C LEU A 83 -0.02 14.28 0.59
N PRO A 84 0.69 15.43 0.58
CA PRO A 84 0.86 16.21 -0.64
C PRO A 84 1.47 15.41 -1.79
N GLY A 85 2.49 14.59 -1.49
CA GLY A 85 3.13 13.73 -2.51
C GLY A 85 2.15 12.70 -3.07
N LEU A 86 1.34 12.07 -2.20
CA LEU A 86 0.33 11.10 -2.63
C LEU A 86 -0.75 11.73 -3.53
N ILE A 87 -1.18 12.97 -3.24
CA ILE A 87 -2.18 13.68 -4.05
C ILE A 87 -1.64 13.91 -5.46
N GLU A 88 -0.41 14.42 -5.56
CA GLU A 88 0.24 14.64 -6.86
C GLU A 88 0.43 13.33 -7.61
N SER A 89 0.73 12.24 -6.89
CA SER A 89 0.84 10.93 -7.51
C SER A 89 -0.45 10.42 -8.12
N CYS A 90 -1.60 10.69 -7.48
CA CYS A 90 -2.90 10.26 -7.99
C CYS A 90 -3.35 11.04 -9.24
N LYS A 91 -2.72 12.19 -9.51
CA LYS A 91 -3.02 13.06 -10.65
C LYS A 91 -2.00 12.96 -11.78
N SER A 92 -0.90 12.22 -11.58
CA SER A 92 0.22 12.18 -12.51
C SER A 92 -0.15 11.45 -13.80
N GLU A 93 0.06 12.11 -14.94
CA GLU A 93 -0.12 11.51 -16.28
C GLU A 93 1.04 10.60 -16.70
N VAL A 94 2.19 10.70 -16.02
CA VAL A 94 3.42 9.96 -16.35
C VAL A 94 3.71 8.83 -15.36
N GLY A 95 2.89 8.67 -14.33
CA GLY A 95 3.16 7.79 -13.19
C GLY A 95 4.15 8.45 -12.23
N ALA A 96 3.76 8.56 -10.97
CA ALA A 96 4.56 9.20 -9.94
C ALA A 96 5.43 8.19 -9.16
N PRO A 97 6.52 8.66 -8.53
CA PRO A 97 7.68 7.84 -8.17
C PRO A 97 7.49 6.84 -7.03
N PHE A 98 6.29 6.73 -6.44
CA PHE A 98 6.04 5.72 -5.40
C PHE A 98 5.97 4.29 -5.96
N SER A 99 6.02 4.14 -7.28
CA SER A 99 6.14 2.90 -8.04
C SER A 99 7.59 2.46 -8.27
N GLN A 100 8.50 2.63 -7.30
CA GLN A 100 9.82 2.02 -7.44
C GLN A 100 9.78 0.55 -7.02
N GLY A 101 9.66 -0.32 -8.02
CA GLY A 101 10.11 -1.70 -7.94
C GLY A 101 9.00 -2.76 -7.95
N HIS A 102 8.37 -2.99 -9.10
CA HIS A 102 7.99 -4.35 -9.47
C HIS A 102 9.00 -4.87 -10.48
N VAL A 103 9.81 -5.84 -10.03
CA VAL A 103 10.32 -6.87 -10.92
C VAL A 103 9.07 -7.62 -11.40
N LYS A 104 8.76 -7.52 -12.70
CA LYS A 104 7.79 -8.42 -13.33
C LYS A 104 8.21 -9.85 -12.98
N GLY A 105 7.39 -10.56 -12.22
CA GLY A 105 7.52 -12.00 -12.07
C GLY A 105 7.66 -12.60 -13.46
N GLY A 106 8.76 -13.32 -13.67
CA GLY A 106 9.25 -13.67 -14.99
C GLY A 106 8.21 -14.35 -15.87
N ASP A 107 8.23 -13.97 -17.15
CA ASP A 107 7.75 -14.82 -18.22
C ASP A 107 8.52 -16.14 -18.12
N SER A 108 7.83 -17.18 -17.64
CA SER A 108 8.22 -18.56 -17.91
C SER A 108 7.59 -18.92 -19.25
N GLY A 109 8.23 -18.45 -20.32
CA GLY A 109 8.06 -18.99 -21.68
C GLY A 109 9.06 -20.10 -21.93
#